data_AF-A0A530MXV5-F1
#
_entry.id   AF-A0A530MXV5-F1
#
_cell.length_a   1.000
_cell.length_b   1.000
_cell.length_c   1.000
_cell.angle_alpha   90.00
_cell.angle_beta   90.00
_cell.angle_gamma   90.00
#
_symmetry.space_group_name_H-M   'P 1'
#
loop_
_entity.id
_entity.type
_entity.pdbx_description
1 polymer ?
#
loop_
_entity_poly.entity_id
_entity_poly.type
_entity_poly.pdbx_seq_one_letter_code
_entity_poly.pdbx_strand_id
1 'polypeptide(L)'
;MTPHRCAMPECPDDATGIFCPHHYIALPPKQAQWLVRWQIKMMRCEDADTKQHMREQLHGYTQEAVRTLEKSVVPASQAAPDSAPAVKQHPFVAAGAIEQQRSF
;
A
#
# COMPACT_ATOMS: atom_id res chain seq x y z
N MET A 1 0.64 21.53 16.08
CA MET A 1 0.69 21.27 14.63
C MET A 1 -0.30 22.24 13.99
N THR A 2 0.14 22.98 12.97
CA THR A 2 -0.76 23.86 12.22
C THR A 2 -1.70 23.01 11.35
N PRO A 3 -2.99 23.36 11.26
CA PRO A 3 -3.90 22.72 10.32
C PRO A 3 -3.35 22.86 8.90
N HIS A 4 -3.44 21.79 8.11
CA HIS A 4 -3.10 21.77 6.71
C HIS A 4 -4.08 20.85 5.97
N ARG A 5 -4.10 20.91 4.64
CA ARG A 5 -4.98 20.04 3.86
C ARG A 5 -4.61 18.57 4.03
N CYS A 6 -5.62 17.73 4.13
CA CYS A 6 -5.49 16.28 4.06
C CYS A 6 -4.70 15.85 2.82
N ALA A 7 -3.82 14.86 2.96
CA ALA A 7 -3.04 14.33 1.84
C ALA A 7 -3.88 13.52 0.83
N MET A 8 -5.13 13.19 1.15
CA MET A 8 -6.05 12.56 0.20
C MET A 8 -6.44 13.58 -0.89
N PRO A 9 -6.28 13.24 -2.18
CA PRO A 9 -6.69 14.10 -3.28
C PRO A 9 -8.15 14.51 -3.15
N GLU A 10 -8.45 15.78 -3.48
CA GLU A 10 -9.80 16.36 -3.48
C GLU A 10 -10.54 16.37 -2.12
N CYS A 11 -9.90 15.90 -1.04
CA CYS A 11 -10.47 15.97 0.30
C CYS A 11 -10.56 17.43 0.77
N PRO A 12 -11.75 17.93 1.15
CA PRO A 12 -11.92 19.31 1.60
C PRO A 12 -11.49 19.53 3.06
N ASP A 13 -11.27 18.45 3.81
CA ASP A 13 -11.05 18.51 5.25
C ASP A 13 -9.60 18.91 5.61
N ASP A 14 -9.49 19.64 6.71
CA ASP A 14 -8.22 19.89 7.37
C ASP A 14 -7.71 18.65 8.12
N ALA A 15 -6.39 18.57 8.21
CA ALA A 15 -5.67 17.54 8.91
C ALA A 15 -4.71 18.16 9.94
N THR A 16 -4.63 17.52 11.10
CA THR A 16 -3.62 17.82 12.13
C THR A 16 -2.39 16.91 12.00
N GLY A 17 -2.56 15.74 11.38
CA GLY A 17 -1.51 14.84 10.90
C GLY A 17 -1.52 14.74 9.37
N ILE A 18 -1.04 13.64 8.78
CA ILE A 18 -0.98 13.49 7.30
C ILE A 18 -2.37 13.43 6.65
N PHE A 19 -3.35 12.83 7.33
CA PHE A 19 -4.72 12.66 6.85
C PHE A 19 -5.72 13.26 7.84
N CYS A 20 -6.90 13.65 7.37
CA CYS A 20 -8.01 14.03 8.24
C CYS A 20 -8.48 12.80 9.05
N PRO A 21 -9.25 12.98 10.15
CA PRO A 21 -9.69 11.88 11.01
C PRO A 21 -10.40 10.75 10.25
N HIS A 22 -11.21 11.08 9.25
CA HIS A 22 -11.93 10.10 8.43
C HIS A 22 -10.97 9.19 7.65
N HIS A 23 -10.04 9.76 6.89
CA HIS A 23 -9.06 9.00 6.11
C HIS A 23 -8.04 8.28 6.99
N TYR A 24 -7.69 8.84 8.17
CA TYR A 24 -6.83 8.16 9.12
C TYR A 24 -7.47 6.86 9.65
N ILE A 25 -8.76 6.88 9.98
CA ILE A 25 -9.48 5.70 10.49
C ILE A 25 -9.74 4.66 9.38
N ALA A 26 -9.88 5.11 8.13
CA ALA A 26 -10.05 4.22 6.97
C ALA A 26 -8.76 3.47 6.57
N LEU A 27 -7.59 3.93 7.01
CA LEU A 27 -6.33 3.24 6.73
C LEU A 27 -6.17 1.95 7.54
N PRO A 28 -5.48 0.94 7.00
CA PRO A 28 -5.05 -0.21 7.79
C PRO A 28 -4.28 0.24 9.04
N PRO A 29 -4.60 -0.26 10.24
CA PRO A 29 -4.04 0.26 11.49
C PRO A 29 -2.51 0.27 11.53
N LYS A 30 -1.85 -0.75 10.94
CA LYS A 30 -0.39 -0.81 10.85
C LYS A 30 0.18 0.31 9.99
N GLN A 31 -0.46 0.62 8.87
CA GLN A 31 -0.03 1.70 7.97
C GLN A 31 -0.25 3.06 8.63
N ALA A 32 -1.42 3.28 9.23
CA ALA A 32 -1.75 4.52 9.95
C ALA A 32 -0.78 4.82 11.10
N GLN A 33 -0.55 3.83 11.99
CA GLN A 33 0.37 3.97 13.11
C GLN A 33 1.80 4.25 12.66
N TRP A 34 2.24 3.57 11.60
CA TRP A 34 3.59 3.71 11.12
C TRP A 34 3.83 5.09 10.47
N LEU A 35 2.88 5.63 9.72
CA LEU A 35 2.95 6.99 9.16
C LEU A 35 3.09 8.05 10.25
N VAL A 36 2.30 7.93 11.32
CA VAL A 36 2.39 8.85 12.48
C VAL A 36 3.76 8.73 13.16
N ARG A 37 4.25 7.51 13.41
CA ARG A 37 5.58 7.29 13.99
C ARG A 37 6.69 7.88 13.13
N TRP A 38 6.60 7.73 11.81
CA TRP A 38 7.56 8.29 10.87
C TRP A 38 7.55 9.82 10.88
N GLN A 39 6.36 10.43 10.86
CA GLN A 39 6.21 11.88 10.96
C GLN A 39 6.81 12.44 12.26
N ILE A 40 6.55 11.79 13.40
CA ILE A 40 7.15 12.16 14.69
C ILE A 40 8.68 12.04 14.64
N LYS A 41 9.20 10.93 14.08
CA LYS A 41 10.65 10.73 13.93
C LYS A 41 11.27 11.84 13.09
N MET A 42 10.64 12.23 11.98
CA MET A 42 11.08 13.31 11.10
C MET A 42 11.05 14.68 11.81
N MET A 43 10.01 14.97 12.61
CA MET A 43 9.93 16.22 13.37
C MET A 43 11.03 16.32 14.43
N ARG A 44 11.50 15.19 14.97
CA ARG A 44 12.59 15.11 15.94
C ARG A 44 13.98 15.04 15.30
N CYS A 45 14.09 14.92 13.99
CA CYS A 45 15.36 14.86 13.28
C CYS A 45 15.92 16.28 13.11
N GLU A 46 17.13 16.51 13.63
CA GLU A 46 17.84 17.80 13.57
C GLU A 46 18.74 17.90 12.34
N ASP A 47 19.28 16.77 11.87
CA ASP A 47 20.13 16.70 10.69
C ASP A 47 19.34 17.01 9.41
N ALA A 48 19.80 18.00 8.64
CA ALA A 48 19.04 18.54 7.51
C ALA A 48 18.94 17.54 6.35
N ASP A 49 20.04 16.86 6.01
CA ASP A 49 20.10 15.90 4.92
C ASP A 49 19.27 14.65 5.23
N THR A 50 19.40 14.10 6.44
CA THR A 50 18.57 12.99 6.90
C THR A 50 17.11 13.38 6.93
N LYS A 51 16.78 14.59 7.42
CA LYS A 51 15.40 15.09 7.43
C LYS A 51 14.83 15.25 6.02
N GLN A 52 15.64 15.64 5.04
CA GLN A 52 15.22 15.72 3.65
C GLN A 52 14.93 14.32 3.08
N HIS A 53 15.85 13.37 3.28
CA HIS A 53 15.63 11.99 2.89
C HIS A 53 14.36 11.38 3.54
N MET A 54 14.17 11.63 4.84
CA MET A 54 12.97 11.17 5.55
C MET A 54 11.68 11.79 5.02
N ARG A 55 11.71 13.03 4.54
CA ARG A 55 10.57 13.70 3.89
C ARG A 55 10.22 13.02 2.57
N GLU A 56 11.22 12.69 1.75
CA GLU A 56 11.01 11.97 0.49
C GLU A 56 10.42 10.58 0.72
N GLN A 57 10.94 9.86 1.71
CA GLN A 57 10.37 8.58 2.14
C GLN A 57 8.92 8.74 2.59
N LEU A 58 8.65 9.73 3.47
CA LEU A 58 7.29 10.00 3.95
C LEU A 58 6.31 10.31 2.82
N HIS A 59 6.77 11.05 1.81
CA HIS A 59 5.97 11.32 0.62
C HIS A 59 5.59 10.03 -0.12
N GLY A 60 6.56 9.15 -0.38
CA GLY A 60 6.32 7.86 -1.04
C GLY A 60 5.30 7.00 -0.29
N TYR A 61 5.41 6.94 1.04
CA TYR A 61 4.48 6.18 1.87
C TYR A 61 3.10 6.82 1.97
N THR A 62 3.03 8.15 1.91
CA THR A 62 1.75 8.87 1.86
C THR A 62 1.02 8.53 0.55
N GLN A 63 1.73 8.51 -0.58
CA GLN A 63 1.16 8.09 -1.87
C GLN A 63 0.69 6.63 -1.86
N GLU A 64 1.40 5.75 -1.16
CA GLU A 64 0.95 4.37 -0.96
C GLU A 64 -0.34 4.31 -0.13
N ALA A 65 -0.44 5.08 0.94
CA ALA A 65 -1.65 5.17 1.76
C ALA A 65 -2.84 5.73 0.99
N VAL A 66 -2.64 6.74 0.13
CA VAL A 66 -3.68 7.24 -0.79
C VAL A 66 -4.19 6.12 -1.69
N ARG A 67 -3.31 5.35 -2.34
CA ARG A 67 -3.71 4.21 -3.18
C ARG A 67 -4.48 3.14 -2.39
N THR A 68 -4.12 2.90 -1.13
CA THR A 68 -4.86 1.98 -0.26
C THR A 68 -6.28 2.49 -0.01
N LEU A 69 -6.43 3.78 0.28
CA LEU A 69 -7.73 4.40 0.51
C LEU A 69 -8.61 4.37 -0.75
N GLU A 70 -8.07 4.72 -1.90
CA GLU A 70 -8.79 4.66 -3.18
C GLU A 70 -9.33 3.26 -3.49
N LYS A 71 -8.52 2.22 -3.24
CA LYS A 71 -8.94 0.82 -3.41
C LYS A 71 -10.04 0.39 -2.44
N SER A 72 -10.11 0.99 -1.26
CA SER A 72 -11.14 0.68 -0.26
C SER A 72 -12.49 1.33 -0.56
N VAL A 73 -12.51 2.42 -1.33
CA VAL A 73 -13.73 3.15 -1.73
C VAL A 73 -14.39 2.53 -2.96
N VAL A 74 -13.62 1.89 -3.84
CA VAL A 74 -14.18 1.13 -4.97
C VAL A 74 -14.57 -0.26 -4.47
N PRO A 75 -15.87 -0.58 -4.26
CA PRO A 75 -16.25 -1.97 -4.10
C PRO A 75 -15.77 -2.69 -5.36
N ALA A 76 -15.10 -3.82 -5.19
CA ALA A 76 -14.68 -4.68 -6.28
C ALA A 76 -15.92 -5.14 -7.08
N SER A 77 -16.43 -4.30 -7.97
CA SER A 77 -17.40 -4.67 -9.00
C SER A 77 -16.60 -5.35 -10.11
N GLN A 78 -16.00 -6.50 -9.78
CA GLN A 78 -15.58 -7.45 -10.78
C GLN A 78 -16.86 -8.16 -11.22
N ALA A 79 -17.54 -7.60 -12.22
CA ALA A 79 -18.43 -8.38 -13.05
C ALA A 79 -17.58 -9.48 -13.70
N ALA A 80 -17.71 -10.71 -13.21
CA ALA A 80 -17.19 -11.88 -13.88
C ALA A 80 -17.93 -12.04 -15.22
N PRO A 81 -17.25 -12.16 -16.37
CA PRO A 81 -17.86 -12.81 -17.51
C PRO A 81 -17.82 -14.32 -17.25
N ASP A 82 -18.96 -14.84 -16.81
CA ASP A 82 -19.28 -16.26 -16.86
C ASP A 82 -19.32 -16.69 -18.34
N SER A 83 -18.27 -17.36 -18.79
CA SER A 83 -18.22 -18.05 -20.07
C SER A 83 -17.18 -19.17 -19.99
N ALA A 84 -17.60 -20.31 -19.48
CA ALA A 84 -17.01 -21.61 -19.83
C ALA A 84 -17.85 -22.19 -20.99
N PRO A 85 -17.26 -22.94 -21.95
CA PRO A 85 -16.67 -24.24 -21.63
C PRO A 85 -15.36 -24.62 -22.35
N ALA A 86 -14.52 -25.33 -21.59
CA ALA A 86 -13.59 -26.40 -21.92
C ALA A 86 -13.02 -26.55 -23.35
N VAL A 87 -11.69 -26.58 -23.49
CA VAL A 87 -10.95 -27.66 -24.17
C VAL A 87 -9.53 -27.80 -23.58
N LYS A 88 -9.16 -29.06 -23.34
CA LYS A 88 -7.90 -29.61 -22.85
C LYS A 88 -6.70 -29.20 -23.72
N GLN A 89 -5.54 -28.92 -23.10
CA GLN A 89 -4.26 -29.66 -23.26
C GLN A 89 -3.05 -28.82 -22.79
N HIS A 90 -2.32 -29.40 -21.82
CA HIS A 90 -0.95 -29.07 -21.41
C HIS A 90 0.05 -29.30 -22.58
N PRO A 91 1.24 -28.66 -22.62
CA PRO A 91 2.34 -29.09 -21.76
C PRO A 91 3.10 -27.97 -21.03
N PHE A 92 3.28 -28.27 -19.75
CA PHE A 92 4.19 -27.68 -18.78
C PHE A 92 5.65 -27.97 -19.20
N VAL A 93 6.51 -26.95 -19.23
CA VAL A 93 7.97 -27.12 -19.42
C VAL A 93 8.72 -26.30 -18.38
N ALA A 94 9.45 -27.00 -17.50
CA ALA A 94 10.80 -26.74 -16.99
C ALA A 94 10.97 -27.59 -15.71
N ALA A 95 11.56 -28.79 -15.83
CA ALA A 95 12.99 -29.03 -15.65
C ALA A 95 13.43 -28.91 -14.18
N GLY A 96 13.34 -30.02 -13.45
CA GLY A 96 13.91 -30.19 -12.12
C GLY A 96 14.08 -31.69 -11.85
N ALA A 97 15.32 -32.14 -11.90
CA ALA A 97 15.72 -33.53 -11.79
C ALA A 97 15.49 -34.11 -10.38
N ILE A 98 14.92 -35.31 -10.29
CA ILE A 98 15.16 -36.20 -9.14
C ILE A 98 15.33 -37.63 -9.66
N GLU A 99 16.53 -38.12 -9.36
CA GLU A 99 17.12 -39.42 -9.62
C GLU A 99 16.34 -40.54 -8.91
N GLN A 100 15.87 -41.55 -9.65
CA GLN A 100 15.50 -42.84 -9.06
C GLN A 100 15.53 -43.91 -10.15
N GLN A 101 16.60 -44.70 -10.18
CA GLN A 101 16.67 -45.89 -11.01
C GLN A 101 17.04 -47.11 -10.15
N ARG A 102 16.04 -47.99 -10.04
CA ARG A 102 16.09 -49.46 -9.81
C ARG A 102 16.69 -49.93 -8.48
N SER A 103 16.29 -51.06 -7.90
CA SER A 103 15.23 -52.08 -8.02
C SER A 103 15.55 -53.04 -6.87
N PHE A 104 14.55 -53.79 -6.39
CA PHE A 104 14.65 -55.03 -5.59
C PHE A 104 15.99 -55.37 -4.91
#